data_AF-A0A7U8BG90-F1
#
_entry.id   AF-A0A7U8BG90-F1
#
_cell.length_a   1.000
_cell.length_b   1.000
_cell.length_c   1.000
_cell.angle_alpha   90.00
_cell.angle_beta   90.00
_cell.angle_gamma   90.00
#
_symmetry.space_group_name_H-M   'P 1'
#
loop_
_entity.id
_entity.type
_entity.pdbx_description
1 polymer ?
#
loop_
_entity_poly.entity_id
_entity_poly.type
_entity_poly.pdbx_seq_one_letter_code
_entity_poly.pdbx_strand_id
1 'polypeptide(L)'
;MTRSNKKSFSFLKQFITLSIVVLVLLLTLTLFIFNTYNTTKRNSLIMGSFQKLEILDTKIDEIFKNKLNLQNYDTSVALVQDFENTLAILKANKIDTKKIQTIFEKKNAQLQHFKSANSIAINSKLYLYEIQQEIIKQTNQIALNTQEAKQIEYVGDILSIIGTMDILEPLAQNRLQSLVANLNIKDSQLPQELFELFSTHCKMILSQIKILKDNSQSFLDQELQKEILAHQNLIAQEINLNNKYNLYTAIGIFLFTLAVLIFFILLTLKKVIIPISLLEKLSANLAGEHANLSARLDIDKKSELATSAGYINSFIQIVQNSVLEAIQTANSSHKSSQKLSQNAEVLQQSSLLQHEQISNVHEISSILESHIDLTQNLAKNTINDMYDMQEVMGEVETTLKELVELILLSGEKEQSVLSAMDMLVQSADSIVEVTTTIKDIADQTNLLALNAAIEAARAGEHGRGFAVVADEVRNLADKTTKSLVAIETTVRTIVQQINDNKSLMDGIHQSMNDTSNKANILQGEVGTSIEKLKTSIHSTKIMEEKSDESKAKMNELEQNIEKVTELANCVKNYSLDLTQISQDVLENASKLSEKLKTFE
;
A
#
# COMPACT_ATOMS: atom_id res chain seq x y z
N MET A 1 -16.03 -33.94 18.75
CA MET A 1 -17.33 -33.66 19.40
C MET A 1 -18.27 -33.04 18.39
N THR A 2 -19.43 -33.67 18.23
CA THR A 2 -20.47 -33.47 17.22
C THR A 2 -21.16 -32.10 17.35
N ARG A 3 -21.05 -31.24 16.34
CA ARG A 3 -21.96 -30.11 16.16
C ARG A 3 -22.79 -30.34 14.89
N SER A 4 -24.07 -30.63 15.14
CA SER A 4 -25.16 -30.68 14.20
C SER A 4 -25.10 -29.46 13.26
N ASN A 5 -24.68 -29.72 12.02
CA ASN A 5 -24.76 -28.76 10.93
C ASN A 5 -26.23 -28.69 10.49
N LYS A 6 -27.06 -27.97 11.27
CA LYS A 6 -28.35 -27.48 10.79
C LYS A 6 -28.02 -26.58 9.61
N LYS A 7 -28.10 -27.14 8.39
CA LYS A 7 -27.98 -26.40 7.13
C LYS A 7 -28.95 -25.21 7.22
N SER A 8 -28.45 -24.03 7.56
CA SER A 8 -29.22 -22.81 7.44
C SER A 8 -29.54 -22.69 5.96
N PHE A 9 -30.83 -22.73 5.63
CA PHE A 9 -31.26 -22.46 4.26
C PHE A 9 -30.71 -21.08 3.89
N SER A 10 -29.82 -21.03 2.90
CA SER A 10 -29.31 -19.78 2.33
C SER A 10 -30.50 -18.87 2.02
N PHE A 11 -30.38 -17.58 2.36
CA PHE A 11 -31.32 -16.52 2.03
C PHE A 11 -31.78 -16.62 0.57
N LEU A 12 -30.89 -16.97 -0.36
CA LEU A 12 -31.23 -17.18 -1.76
C LEU A 12 -32.26 -18.32 -1.95
N LYS A 13 -32.09 -19.44 -1.25
CA LYS A 13 -33.07 -20.53 -1.28
C LYS A 13 -34.39 -20.13 -0.64
N GLN A 14 -34.35 -19.39 0.48
CA GLN A 14 -35.55 -18.85 1.13
C GLN A 14 -36.29 -17.87 0.21
N PHE A 15 -35.55 -17.01 -0.51
CA PHE A 15 -36.06 -16.06 -1.49
C PHE A 15 -36.74 -16.75 -2.66
N ILE A 16 -36.10 -17.78 -3.23
CA ILE A 16 -36.68 -18.56 -4.33
C ILE A 16 -37.95 -19.27 -3.87
N THR A 17 -37.92 -19.94 -2.71
CA THR A 17 -39.11 -20.64 -2.19
C THR A 17 -40.27 -19.68 -1.93
N LEU A 18 -40.00 -18.50 -1.40
CA LEU A 18 -41.07 -17.54 -1.09
C LEU A 18 -41.59 -16.84 -2.35
N SER A 19 -40.72 -16.55 -3.33
CA SER A 19 -41.13 -16.03 -4.63
C SER A 19 -42.08 -16.99 -5.34
N ILE A 20 -41.82 -18.30 -5.25
CA ILE A 20 -42.72 -19.34 -5.74
C ILE A 20 -44.05 -19.31 -4.98
N VAL A 21 -44.05 -19.16 -3.65
CA VAL A 21 -45.28 -19.06 -2.85
C VAL A 21 -46.11 -17.83 -3.24
N VAL A 22 -45.50 -16.66 -3.41
CA VAL A 22 -46.19 -15.44 -3.85
C VAL A 22 -46.75 -15.61 -5.27
N LEU A 23 -46.00 -16.23 -6.18
CA LEU A 23 -46.46 -16.53 -7.54
C LEU A 23 -47.68 -17.46 -7.52
N VAL A 24 -47.64 -18.52 -6.70
CA VAL A 24 -48.76 -19.44 -6.53
C VAL A 24 -49.98 -18.70 -5.98
N LEU A 25 -49.81 -17.85 -4.96
CA LEU A 25 -50.92 -17.08 -4.40
C LEU A 25 -51.51 -16.08 -5.40
N LEU A 26 -50.69 -15.40 -6.20
CA LEU A 26 -51.16 -14.55 -7.29
C LEU A 26 -51.97 -15.34 -8.33
N LEU A 27 -51.50 -16.54 -8.68
CA LEU A 27 -52.18 -17.43 -9.62
C LEU A 27 -53.52 -17.95 -9.07
N THR A 28 -53.60 -18.20 -7.75
CA THR A 28 -54.88 -18.54 -7.10
C THR A 28 -55.86 -17.36 -7.09
N LEU A 29 -55.36 -16.13 -6.91
CA LEU A 29 -56.20 -14.93 -6.94
C LEU A 29 -56.77 -14.69 -8.35
N THR A 30 -55.98 -14.87 -9.41
CA THR A 30 -56.49 -14.76 -10.79
C THR A 30 -57.52 -15.83 -11.13
N LEU A 31 -57.30 -17.08 -10.69
CA LEU A 31 -58.30 -18.15 -10.83
C LEU A 31 -59.61 -17.81 -10.10
N PHE A 32 -59.52 -17.23 -8.90
CA PHE A 32 -60.69 -16.81 -8.12
C PHE A 32 -61.47 -15.66 -8.79
N ILE A 33 -60.77 -14.67 -9.33
CA ILE A 33 -61.37 -13.56 -10.11
C ILE A 33 -62.09 -14.11 -11.35
N PHE A 34 -61.48 -15.03 -12.09
CA PHE A 34 -62.08 -15.66 -13.26
C PHE A 34 -63.37 -16.45 -12.93
N ASN A 35 -63.36 -17.18 -11.82
CA ASN A 35 -64.55 -17.90 -11.34
C ASN A 35 -65.70 -16.95 -10.93
N THR A 36 -65.35 -15.83 -10.30
CA THR A 36 -66.32 -14.79 -9.91
C THR A 36 -66.95 -14.12 -11.15
N TYR A 37 -66.15 -13.89 -12.20
CA TYR A 37 -66.65 -13.37 -13.48
C TYR A 37 -67.67 -14.32 -14.13
N ASN A 38 -67.37 -15.62 -14.21
CA ASN A 38 -68.31 -16.62 -14.74
C ASN A 38 -69.63 -16.68 -13.94
N THR A 39 -69.54 -16.59 -12.61
CA THR A 39 -70.70 -16.55 -11.73
C THR A 39 -71.56 -15.31 -11.99
N THR A 40 -70.93 -14.14 -12.19
CA THR A 40 -71.61 -12.88 -12.50
C THR A 40 -72.37 -12.95 -13.83
N LYS A 41 -71.75 -13.53 -14.87
CA LYS A 41 -72.39 -13.73 -16.18
C LYS A 41 -73.64 -14.63 -16.09
N ARG A 42 -73.54 -15.73 -15.33
CA ARG A 42 -74.68 -16.63 -15.06
C ARG A 42 -75.81 -15.89 -14.33
N ASN A 43 -75.48 -15.13 -13.28
CA ASN A 43 -76.46 -14.39 -12.49
C ASN A 43 -77.20 -13.33 -13.33
N SER A 44 -76.51 -12.66 -14.24
CA SER A 44 -77.14 -11.71 -15.19
C SER A 44 -78.13 -12.39 -16.13
N LEU A 45 -77.83 -13.60 -16.63
CA LEU A 45 -78.73 -14.37 -17.50
C LEU A 45 -80.01 -14.79 -16.76
N ILE A 46 -79.88 -15.21 -15.49
CA ILE A 46 -81.03 -15.59 -14.65
C ILE A 46 -81.95 -14.38 -14.42
N MET A 47 -81.40 -13.24 -14.02
CA MET A 47 -82.20 -12.01 -13.80
C MET A 47 -82.88 -11.52 -15.08
N GLY A 48 -82.19 -11.55 -16.22
CA GLY A 48 -82.79 -11.19 -17.51
C GLY A 48 -83.92 -12.14 -17.93
N SER A 49 -83.84 -13.42 -17.54
CA SER A 49 -84.90 -14.40 -17.81
C SER A 49 -86.16 -14.14 -16.97
N PHE A 50 -86.02 -13.74 -15.70
CA PHE A 50 -87.17 -13.33 -14.87
C PHE A 50 -87.87 -12.08 -15.43
N GLN A 51 -87.10 -11.05 -15.81
CA GLN A 51 -87.66 -9.85 -16.46
C GLN A 51 -88.39 -10.20 -17.76
N LYS A 52 -87.84 -11.13 -18.55
CA LYS A 52 -88.49 -11.58 -19.79
C LYS A 52 -89.79 -12.33 -19.50
N LEU A 53 -89.87 -13.16 -18.45
CA LEU A 53 -91.11 -13.82 -18.04
C LEU A 53 -92.17 -12.80 -17.61
N GLU A 54 -91.80 -11.77 -16.85
CA GLU A 54 -92.72 -10.70 -16.44
C GLU A 54 -93.32 -9.97 -17.66
N ILE A 55 -92.48 -9.64 -18.65
CA ILE A 55 -92.92 -9.00 -19.90
C ILE A 55 -93.85 -9.94 -20.69
N LEU A 56 -93.50 -11.22 -20.81
CA LEU A 56 -94.31 -12.20 -21.54
C LEU A 56 -95.66 -12.44 -20.86
N ASP A 57 -95.69 -12.50 -19.53
CA ASP A 57 -96.93 -12.63 -18.75
C ASP A 57 -97.86 -11.45 -19.02
N THR A 58 -97.31 -10.22 -18.96
CA THR A 58 -98.05 -8.98 -19.25
C THR A 58 -98.61 -8.96 -20.68
N LYS A 59 -97.88 -9.47 -21.67
CA LYS A 59 -98.34 -9.56 -23.06
C LYS A 59 -99.43 -10.62 -23.27
N ILE A 60 -99.31 -11.77 -22.59
CA ILE A 60 -100.37 -12.79 -22.60
C ILE A 60 -101.63 -12.20 -21.98
N ASP A 61 -101.46 -11.37 -20.95
CA ASP A 61 -102.55 -10.69 -20.29
C ASP A 61 -103.32 -9.72 -21.19
N GLU A 62 -102.65 -9.01 -22.10
CA GLU A 62 -103.33 -8.11 -23.06
C GLU A 62 -104.34 -8.83 -23.97
N ILE A 63 -104.18 -10.14 -24.21
CA ILE A 63 -105.12 -10.93 -25.03
C ILE A 63 -106.52 -10.94 -24.42
N PHE A 64 -106.60 -11.04 -23.09
CA PHE A 64 -107.88 -11.05 -22.36
C PHE A 64 -108.53 -9.66 -22.27
N LYS A 65 -107.76 -8.58 -22.51
CA LYS A 65 -108.25 -7.19 -22.52
C LYS A 65 -108.81 -6.75 -23.86
N ASN A 66 -108.54 -7.48 -24.94
CA ASN A 66 -109.06 -7.11 -26.25
C ASN A 66 -110.58 -7.24 -26.25
N LYS A 67 -111.28 -6.13 -26.54
CA LYS A 67 -112.69 -6.09 -26.92
C LYS A 67 -112.94 -7.21 -27.93
N LEU A 68 -114.11 -7.82 -27.91
CA LEU A 68 -114.45 -8.96 -28.77
C LEU A 68 -114.57 -8.53 -30.25
N ASN A 69 -113.43 -8.16 -30.82
CA ASN A 69 -113.21 -7.67 -32.19
C ASN A 69 -112.93 -8.82 -33.15
N LEU A 70 -113.16 -10.07 -32.71
CA LEU A 70 -113.28 -11.25 -33.55
C LEU A 70 -112.09 -11.42 -34.51
N GLN A 71 -110.87 -11.20 -34.00
CA GLN A 71 -109.61 -11.47 -34.69
C GLN A 71 -109.05 -12.85 -34.31
N ASN A 72 -108.24 -13.43 -35.20
CA ASN A 72 -107.59 -14.72 -34.98
C ASN A 72 -106.36 -14.57 -34.07
N TYR A 73 -106.22 -15.41 -33.04
CA TYR A 73 -105.21 -15.27 -31.98
C TYR A 73 -103.93 -16.09 -32.23
N ASP A 74 -103.27 -15.92 -33.37
CA ASP A 74 -101.99 -16.62 -33.65
C ASP A 74 -100.83 -16.10 -32.80
N THR A 75 -100.84 -14.81 -32.46
CA THR A 75 -99.80 -14.16 -31.64
C THR A 75 -99.68 -14.74 -30.24
N SER A 76 -100.75 -15.36 -29.71
CA SER A 76 -100.76 -15.96 -28.38
C SER A 76 -99.91 -17.23 -28.30
N VAL A 77 -99.80 -17.98 -29.40
CA VAL A 77 -99.05 -19.25 -29.44
C VAL A 77 -97.55 -18.97 -29.33
N ALA A 78 -97.08 -17.94 -30.04
CA ALA A 78 -95.68 -17.49 -29.95
C ALA A 78 -95.32 -17.02 -28.53
N LEU A 79 -96.22 -16.27 -27.87
CA LEU A 79 -96.00 -15.79 -26.50
C LEU A 79 -95.93 -16.92 -25.47
N VAL A 80 -96.79 -17.95 -25.61
CA VAL A 80 -96.75 -19.14 -24.74
C VAL A 80 -95.47 -19.92 -24.94
N GLN A 81 -95.07 -20.14 -26.20
CA GLN A 81 -93.82 -20.84 -26.52
C GLN A 81 -92.60 -20.09 -25.98
N ASP A 82 -92.58 -18.76 -26.12
CA ASP A 82 -91.51 -17.91 -25.58
C ASP A 82 -91.45 -17.95 -24.04
N PHE A 83 -92.60 -18.04 -23.37
CA PHE A 83 -92.67 -18.17 -21.92
C PHE A 83 -92.09 -19.52 -21.47
N GLU A 84 -92.48 -20.62 -22.11
CA GLU A 84 -91.95 -21.95 -21.83
C GLU A 84 -90.44 -22.05 -22.10
N ASN A 85 -89.98 -21.50 -23.23
CA ASN A 85 -88.55 -21.43 -23.57
C ASN A 85 -87.76 -20.65 -22.51
N THR A 86 -88.30 -19.52 -22.05
CA THR A 86 -87.65 -18.69 -21.02
C THR A 86 -87.64 -19.43 -19.66
N LEU A 87 -88.68 -20.18 -19.35
CA LEU A 87 -88.75 -21.02 -18.16
C LEU A 87 -87.74 -22.19 -18.21
N ALA A 88 -87.49 -22.75 -19.40
CA ALA A 88 -86.46 -23.78 -19.61
C ALA A 88 -85.04 -23.23 -19.39
N ILE A 89 -84.76 -21.98 -19.76
CA ILE A 89 -83.47 -21.31 -19.46
C ILE A 89 -83.25 -21.22 -17.95
N LEU A 90 -84.28 -20.86 -17.18
CA LEU A 90 -84.19 -20.82 -15.71
C LEU A 90 -83.92 -22.23 -15.13
N LYS A 91 -84.60 -23.27 -15.62
CA LYS A 91 -84.36 -24.66 -15.21
C LYS A 91 -82.94 -25.14 -15.53
N ALA A 92 -82.43 -24.84 -16.72
CA ALA A 92 -81.06 -25.17 -17.11
C ALA A 92 -80.02 -24.51 -16.18
N ASN A 93 -80.36 -23.37 -15.59
CA ASN A 93 -79.56 -22.67 -14.59
C ASN A 93 -79.89 -23.10 -13.13
N LYS A 94 -80.56 -24.24 -12.95
CA LYS A 94 -80.92 -24.85 -11.65
C LYS A 94 -81.83 -23.99 -10.78
N ILE A 95 -82.63 -23.10 -11.37
CA ILE A 95 -83.66 -22.36 -10.65
C ILE A 95 -84.93 -23.21 -10.58
N ASP A 96 -85.52 -23.34 -9.38
CA ASP A 96 -86.82 -24.00 -9.22
C ASP A 96 -87.92 -23.11 -9.80
N THR A 97 -88.55 -23.58 -10.86
CA THR A 97 -89.66 -22.89 -11.54
C THR A 97 -90.96 -23.66 -11.46
N LYS A 98 -91.04 -24.73 -10.66
CA LYS A 98 -92.23 -25.61 -10.60
C LYS A 98 -93.51 -24.83 -10.32
N LYS A 99 -93.48 -23.93 -9.34
CA LYS A 99 -94.67 -23.15 -8.95
C LYS A 99 -95.10 -22.16 -10.04
N ILE A 100 -94.15 -21.44 -10.64
CA ILE A 100 -94.39 -20.55 -11.79
C ILE A 100 -94.97 -21.35 -12.97
N GLN A 101 -94.42 -22.53 -13.24
CA GLN A 101 -94.90 -23.42 -14.29
C GLN A 101 -96.34 -23.87 -14.04
N THR A 102 -96.66 -24.33 -12.84
CA THR A 102 -98.01 -24.80 -12.49
C THR A 102 -99.05 -23.69 -12.63
N ILE A 103 -98.73 -22.46 -12.21
CA ILE A 103 -99.64 -21.31 -12.36
C ILE A 103 -99.78 -20.95 -13.85
N PHE A 104 -98.68 -20.96 -14.60
CA PHE A 104 -98.71 -20.70 -16.05
C PHE A 104 -99.51 -21.74 -16.83
N GLU A 105 -99.40 -23.03 -16.52
CA GLU A 105 -100.17 -24.10 -17.17
C GLU A 105 -101.68 -23.90 -16.98
N LYS A 106 -102.12 -23.50 -15.77
CA LYS A 106 -103.52 -23.13 -15.52
C LYS A 106 -103.95 -21.93 -16.36
N LYS A 107 -103.11 -20.89 -16.43
CA LYS A 107 -103.36 -19.68 -17.23
C LYS A 107 -103.40 -19.99 -18.74
N ASN A 108 -102.53 -20.88 -19.22
CA ASN A 108 -102.54 -21.34 -20.60
C ASN A 108 -103.82 -22.14 -20.91
N ALA A 109 -104.27 -23.02 -20.00
CA ALA A 109 -105.54 -23.72 -20.19
C ALA A 109 -106.73 -22.75 -20.30
N GLN A 110 -106.78 -21.72 -19.45
CA GLN A 110 -107.77 -20.65 -19.55
C GLN A 110 -107.70 -19.90 -20.89
N LEU A 111 -106.48 -19.58 -21.35
CA LEU A 111 -106.26 -18.96 -22.65
C LEU A 111 -106.76 -19.85 -23.80
N GLN A 112 -106.55 -21.17 -23.74
CA GLN A 112 -107.08 -22.09 -24.76
C GLN A 112 -108.61 -22.15 -24.75
N HIS A 113 -109.25 -22.17 -23.57
CA HIS A 113 -110.70 -22.08 -23.45
C HIS A 113 -111.24 -20.77 -24.01
N PHE A 114 -110.59 -19.64 -23.70
CA PHE A 114 -110.92 -18.33 -24.24
C PHE A 114 -110.79 -18.31 -25.78
N LYS A 115 -109.69 -18.84 -26.32
CA LYS A 115 -109.49 -18.95 -27.78
C LYS A 115 -110.55 -19.82 -28.45
N SER A 116 -110.85 -20.98 -27.88
CA SER A 116 -111.86 -21.90 -28.41
C SER A 116 -113.24 -21.25 -28.44
N ALA A 117 -113.65 -20.61 -27.34
CA ALA A 117 -114.92 -19.90 -27.26
C ALA A 117 -114.99 -18.72 -28.26
N ASN A 118 -113.89 -17.98 -28.42
CA ASN A 118 -113.82 -16.90 -29.39
C ASN A 118 -113.92 -17.43 -30.82
N SER A 119 -113.23 -18.53 -31.15
CA SER A 119 -113.30 -19.16 -32.47
C SER A 119 -114.73 -19.61 -32.81
N ILE A 120 -115.43 -20.22 -31.85
CA ILE A 120 -116.84 -20.62 -32.02
C ILE A 120 -117.72 -19.38 -32.24
N ALA A 121 -117.49 -18.29 -31.49
CA ALA A 121 -118.23 -17.04 -31.65
C ALA A 121 -117.96 -16.38 -33.02
N ILE A 122 -116.72 -16.38 -33.50
CA ILE A 122 -116.32 -15.90 -34.83
C ILE A 122 -117.05 -16.67 -35.92
N ASN A 123 -116.95 -18.00 -35.90
CA ASN A 123 -117.57 -18.84 -36.90
C ASN A 123 -119.10 -18.65 -36.90
N SER A 124 -119.70 -18.57 -35.71
CA SER A 124 -121.14 -18.29 -35.57
C SER A 124 -121.51 -16.94 -36.18
N LYS A 125 -120.73 -15.88 -35.94
CA LYS A 125 -120.98 -14.57 -36.56
C LYS A 125 -120.93 -14.66 -38.08
N LEU A 126 -119.92 -15.35 -38.62
CA LEU A 126 -119.78 -15.53 -40.07
C LEU A 126 -121.04 -16.21 -40.65
N TYR A 127 -121.49 -17.30 -40.02
CA TYR A 127 -122.72 -17.97 -40.41
C TYR A 127 -123.97 -17.09 -40.26
N LEU A 128 -124.07 -16.25 -39.22
CA LEU A 128 -125.22 -15.34 -39.08
C LEU A 128 -125.31 -14.35 -40.26
N TYR A 129 -124.18 -13.82 -40.75
CA TYR A 129 -124.18 -12.96 -41.93
C TYR A 129 -124.64 -13.72 -43.19
N GLU A 130 -124.21 -14.97 -43.38
CA GLU A 130 -124.67 -15.81 -44.49
C GLU A 130 -126.17 -16.12 -44.39
N ILE A 131 -126.65 -16.48 -43.19
CA ILE A 131 -128.06 -16.77 -42.94
C ILE A 131 -128.92 -15.52 -43.17
N GLN A 132 -128.46 -14.32 -42.75
CA GLN A 132 -129.18 -13.07 -43.03
C GLN A 132 -129.38 -12.87 -44.53
N GLN A 133 -128.33 -13.07 -45.35
CA GLN A 133 -128.44 -12.90 -46.80
C GLN A 133 -129.50 -13.84 -47.39
N GLU A 134 -129.55 -15.09 -46.92
CA GLU A 134 -130.55 -16.05 -47.37
C GLU A 134 -131.97 -15.71 -46.86
N ILE A 135 -132.10 -15.22 -45.62
CA ILE A 135 -133.37 -14.70 -45.08
C ILE A 135 -133.88 -13.56 -45.95
N ILE A 136 -133.04 -12.56 -46.27
CA ILE A 136 -133.43 -11.42 -47.11
C ILE A 136 -133.85 -11.88 -48.51
N LYS A 137 -133.11 -12.83 -49.09
CA LYS A 137 -133.40 -13.36 -50.43
C LYS A 137 -134.76 -14.07 -50.51
N GLN A 138 -135.10 -14.88 -49.51
CA GLN A 138 -136.37 -15.62 -49.49
C GLN A 138 -137.56 -14.72 -49.11
N THR A 139 -137.34 -13.67 -48.32
CA THR A 139 -138.41 -12.77 -47.86
C THR A 139 -138.76 -11.65 -48.84
N ASN A 140 -137.83 -11.25 -49.73
CA ASN A 140 -138.10 -10.25 -50.77
C ASN A 140 -139.21 -10.65 -51.77
N GLN A 141 -139.63 -11.92 -51.80
CA GLN A 141 -140.67 -12.43 -52.69
C GLN A 141 -142.05 -12.57 -52.01
N ILE A 142 -142.16 -12.20 -50.73
CA ILE A 142 -143.36 -12.41 -49.91
C ILE A 142 -143.89 -11.04 -49.43
N ALA A 143 -145.21 -10.83 -49.50
CA ALA A 143 -145.83 -9.62 -48.95
C ALA A 143 -145.93 -9.73 -47.43
N LEU A 144 -144.96 -9.16 -46.73
CA LEU A 144 -144.82 -9.27 -45.28
C LEU A 144 -145.85 -8.42 -44.53
N ASN A 145 -146.37 -8.95 -43.43
CA ASN A 145 -147.12 -8.16 -42.47
C ASN A 145 -146.18 -7.31 -41.58
N THR A 146 -146.74 -6.36 -40.82
CA THR A 146 -145.97 -5.45 -39.96
C THR A 146 -145.11 -6.18 -38.90
N GLN A 147 -145.54 -7.37 -38.46
CA GLN A 147 -144.84 -8.16 -37.46
C GLN A 147 -143.65 -8.92 -38.07
N GLU A 148 -143.81 -9.44 -39.28
CA GLU A 148 -142.75 -10.13 -40.04
C GLU A 148 -141.64 -9.15 -40.49
N ALA A 149 -142.01 -7.93 -40.91
CA ALA A 149 -141.03 -6.89 -41.25
C ALA A 149 -140.12 -6.53 -40.06
N LYS A 150 -140.68 -6.46 -38.85
CA LYS A 150 -139.92 -6.23 -37.60
C LYS A 150 -138.93 -7.35 -37.29
N GLN A 151 -139.22 -8.59 -37.67
CA GLN A 151 -138.27 -9.69 -37.43
C GLN A 151 -137.03 -9.59 -38.30
N ILE A 152 -137.18 -9.15 -39.55
CA ILE A 152 -136.03 -8.87 -40.43
C ILE A 152 -135.21 -7.71 -39.86
N GLU A 153 -135.85 -6.68 -39.31
CA GLU A 153 -135.17 -5.58 -38.61
C GLU A 153 -134.38 -6.10 -37.39
N TYR A 154 -134.96 -7.00 -36.58
CA TYR A 154 -134.25 -7.63 -35.46
C TYR A 154 -133.02 -8.44 -35.91
N VAL A 155 -133.08 -9.13 -37.04
CA VAL A 155 -131.91 -9.82 -37.63
C VAL A 155 -130.79 -8.82 -37.93
N GLY A 156 -131.13 -7.67 -38.52
CA GLY A 156 -130.18 -6.58 -38.79
C GLY A 156 -129.59 -5.97 -37.50
N ASP A 157 -130.42 -5.69 -36.51
CA ASP A 157 -129.99 -5.15 -35.22
C ASP A 157 -129.07 -6.11 -34.45
N ILE A 158 -129.38 -7.41 -34.48
CA ILE A 158 -128.55 -8.46 -33.88
C ILE A 158 -127.16 -8.46 -34.51
N LEU A 159 -127.07 -8.42 -35.83
CA LEU A 159 -125.80 -8.39 -36.54
C LEU A 159 -125.04 -7.08 -36.33
N SER A 160 -125.74 -5.96 -36.18
CA SER A 160 -125.14 -4.68 -35.83
C SER A 160 -124.50 -4.73 -34.43
N ILE A 161 -125.20 -5.29 -33.43
CA ILE A 161 -124.65 -5.47 -32.07
C ILE A 161 -123.43 -6.39 -32.10
N ILE A 162 -123.51 -7.54 -32.76
CA ILE A 162 -122.39 -8.49 -32.92
C ILE A 162 -121.25 -7.90 -33.77
N GLY A 163 -121.57 -6.94 -34.63
CA GLY A 163 -120.66 -6.26 -35.53
C GLY A 163 -119.85 -5.14 -34.88
N THR A 164 -120.50 -4.37 -34.00
CA THR A 164 -120.01 -3.03 -33.61
C THR A 164 -119.90 -2.81 -32.11
N MET A 165 -120.64 -3.55 -31.29
CA MET A 165 -120.60 -3.42 -29.83
C MET A 165 -119.67 -4.45 -29.22
N ASP A 166 -119.09 -4.11 -28.06
CA ASP A 166 -118.42 -5.11 -27.25
C ASP A 166 -119.48 -6.02 -26.61
N ILE A 167 -119.65 -7.20 -27.19
CA ILE A 167 -120.63 -8.18 -26.73
C ILE A 167 -120.29 -8.78 -25.35
N LEU A 168 -119.11 -8.47 -24.78
CA LEU A 168 -118.79 -8.79 -23.38
C LEU A 168 -119.44 -7.80 -22.38
N GLU A 169 -119.91 -6.64 -22.83
CA GLU A 169 -120.58 -5.68 -21.95
C GLU A 169 -122.03 -6.10 -21.63
N PRO A 170 -122.49 -5.94 -20.38
CA PRO A 170 -123.86 -6.31 -19.97
C PRO A 170 -124.95 -5.66 -20.83
N LEU A 171 -124.73 -4.41 -21.28
CA LEU A 171 -125.68 -3.69 -22.13
C LEU A 171 -125.89 -4.38 -23.48
N ALA A 172 -124.79 -4.75 -24.16
CA ALA A 172 -124.82 -5.44 -25.43
C ALA A 172 -125.46 -6.83 -25.29
N GLN A 173 -125.14 -7.56 -24.22
CA GLN A 173 -125.70 -8.89 -23.92
C GLN A 173 -127.20 -8.85 -23.71
N ASN A 174 -127.68 -7.94 -22.85
CA ASN A 174 -129.10 -7.81 -22.55
C ASN A 174 -129.90 -7.44 -23.81
N ARG A 175 -129.36 -6.54 -24.63
CA ARG A 175 -129.99 -6.15 -25.90
C ARG A 175 -130.01 -7.31 -26.90
N LEU A 176 -128.91 -8.04 -27.03
CA LEU A 176 -128.80 -9.22 -27.90
C LEU A 176 -129.77 -10.32 -27.46
N GLN A 177 -129.84 -10.65 -26.17
CA GLN A 177 -130.79 -11.64 -25.63
C GLN A 177 -132.24 -11.23 -25.89
N SER A 178 -132.57 -9.96 -25.64
CA SER A 178 -133.91 -9.42 -25.89
C SER A 178 -134.32 -9.54 -27.36
N LEU A 179 -133.42 -9.21 -28.30
CA LEU A 179 -133.73 -9.30 -29.72
C LEU A 179 -133.88 -10.75 -30.17
N VAL A 180 -132.99 -11.64 -29.72
CA VAL A 180 -133.02 -13.07 -30.07
C VAL A 180 -134.30 -13.75 -29.57
N ALA A 181 -134.81 -13.35 -28.39
CA ALA A 181 -136.07 -13.88 -27.86
C ALA A 181 -137.29 -13.50 -28.72
N ASN A 182 -137.25 -12.36 -29.40
CA ASN A 182 -138.35 -11.84 -30.23
C ASN A 182 -138.34 -12.36 -31.68
N LEU A 183 -137.39 -13.22 -32.06
CA LEU A 183 -137.28 -13.79 -33.40
C LEU A 183 -138.27 -14.93 -33.72
N ASN A 184 -139.00 -15.49 -32.75
CA ASN A 184 -139.92 -16.62 -33.00
C ASN A 184 -141.40 -16.21 -32.97
N ILE A 185 -142.12 -16.41 -34.08
CA ILE A 185 -143.59 -16.27 -34.18
C ILE A 185 -144.17 -17.58 -34.72
N LYS A 186 -145.29 -18.04 -34.14
CA LYS A 186 -146.08 -19.18 -34.65
C LYS A 186 -147.07 -18.68 -35.71
N ASP A 187 -147.24 -19.42 -36.79
CA ASP A 187 -148.12 -19.12 -37.93
C ASP A 187 -147.66 -17.90 -38.77
N SER A 188 -146.43 -17.96 -39.30
CA SER A 188 -145.84 -16.94 -40.20
C SER A 188 -145.52 -17.53 -41.58
N GLN A 189 -145.50 -16.69 -42.63
CA GLN A 189 -145.05 -17.10 -43.97
C GLN A 189 -143.52 -17.07 -44.13
N LEU A 190 -142.78 -16.64 -43.09
CA LEU A 190 -141.32 -16.59 -43.09
C LEU A 190 -140.71 -18.00 -43.10
N PRO A 191 -139.52 -18.19 -43.70
CA PRO A 191 -138.79 -19.46 -43.67
C PRO A 191 -138.33 -19.77 -42.24
N GLN A 192 -139.17 -20.52 -41.52
CA GLN A 192 -139.03 -20.75 -40.08
C GLN A 192 -137.72 -21.47 -39.73
N GLU A 193 -137.25 -22.38 -40.60
CA GLU A 193 -135.95 -23.06 -40.44
C GLU A 193 -134.77 -22.08 -40.42
N LEU A 194 -134.77 -21.03 -41.25
CA LEU A 194 -133.67 -20.06 -41.31
C LEU A 194 -133.62 -19.15 -40.07
N PHE A 195 -134.78 -18.73 -39.56
CA PHE A 195 -134.86 -17.95 -38.32
C PHE A 195 -134.51 -18.80 -37.09
N GLU A 196 -134.89 -20.07 -37.08
CA GLU A 196 -134.51 -21.01 -36.03
C GLU A 196 -133.00 -21.29 -36.05
N LEU A 197 -132.41 -21.43 -37.24
CA LEU A 197 -130.96 -21.54 -37.43
C LEU A 197 -130.23 -20.26 -37.00
N PHE A 198 -130.73 -19.08 -37.38
CA PHE A 198 -130.19 -17.78 -36.96
C PHE A 198 -130.26 -17.62 -35.43
N SER A 199 -131.40 -17.96 -34.82
CA SER A 199 -131.56 -17.96 -33.36
C SER A 199 -130.58 -18.93 -32.70
N THR A 200 -130.34 -20.09 -33.29
CA THR A 200 -129.39 -21.09 -32.78
C THR A 200 -127.97 -20.55 -32.78
N HIS A 201 -127.51 -19.95 -33.88
CA HIS A 201 -126.18 -19.33 -33.92
C HIS A 201 -126.06 -18.11 -32.99
N CYS A 202 -127.12 -17.33 -32.80
CA CYS A 202 -127.12 -16.25 -31.81
C CYS A 202 -127.03 -16.78 -30.37
N LYS A 203 -127.77 -17.85 -30.04
CA LYS A 203 -127.67 -18.54 -28.75
C LYS A 203 -126.29 -19.16 -28.56
N MET A 204 -125.66 -19.65 -29.64
CA MET A 204 -124.29 -20.15 -29.60
C MET A 204 -123.31 -19.02 -29.24
N ILE A 205 -123.41 -17.85 -29.87
CA ILE A 205 -122.62 -16.66 -29.50
C ILE A 205 -122.88 -16.28 -28.04
N LEU A 206 -124.14 -16.20 -27.60
CA LEU A 206 -124.49 -15.87 -26.21
C LEU A 206 -123.92 -16.86 -25.19
N SER A 207 -123.89 -18.15 -25.52
CA SER A 207 -123.25 -19.19 -24.69
C SER A 207 -121.73 -18.98 -24.62
N GLN A 208 -121.08 -18.69 -25.75
CA GLN A 208 -119.64 -18.43 -25.79
C GLN A 208 -119.26 -17.12 -25.09
N ILE A 209 -120.11 -16.10 -25.12
CA ILE A 209 -119.91 -14.85 -24.39
C ILE A 209 -119.75 -15.11 -22.88
N LYS A 210 -120.56 -16.03 -22.32
CA LYS A 210 -120.40 -16.42 -20.91
C LYS A 210 -119.04 -17.05 -20.66
N ILE A 211 -118.61 -17.98 -21.51
CA ILE A 211 -117.31 -18.64 -21.39
C ILE A 211 -116.16 -17.62 -21.55
N LEU A 212 -116.29 -16.68 -22.48
CA LEU A 212 -115.30 -15.61 -22.70
C LEU A 212 -115.21 -14.66 -21.51
N LYS A 213 -116.35 -14.28 -20.92
CA LYS A 213 -116.41 -13.42 -19.74
C LYS A 213 -115.88 -14.12 -18.49
N ASP A 214 -116.24 -15.37 -18.24
CA ASP A 214 -115.76 -16.11 -17.07
C ASP A 214 -114.23 -16.29 -17.13
N ASN A 215 -113.70 -16.56 -18.32
CA ASN A 215 -112.25 -16.65 -18.53
C ASN A 215 -111.54 -15.28 -18.57
N SER A 216 -112.22 -14.18 -18.93
CA SER A 216 -111.65 -12.83 -18.85
C SER A 216 -111.79 -12.17 -17.47
N GLN A 217 -112.77 -12.54 -16.64
CA GLN A 217 -112.91 -12.03 -15.28
C GLN A 217 -111.95 -12.70 -14.30
N SER A 218 -111.53 -13.95 -14.57
CA SER A 218 -110.44 -14.63 -13.84
C SER A 218 -109.06 -13.96 -14.02
N PHE A 219 -108.96 -12.93 -14.85
CA PHE A 219 -107.77 -12.13 -15.16
C PHE A 219 -107.22 -11.32 -13.99
N LEU A 220 -108.02 -11.01 -12.97
CA LEU A 220 -107.65 -10.01 -11.96
C LEU A 220 -106.71 -10.49 -10.82
N ASP A 221 -106.35 -11.78 -10.71
CA ASP A 221 -105.61 -12.23 -9.52
C ASP A 221 -104.09 -11.87 -9.56
N GLN A 222 -103.54 -11.54 -10.74
CA GLN A 222 -102.10 -11.28 -10.95
C GLN A 222 -101.19 -12.34 -10.27
N GLU A 223 -101.69 -13.56 -10.10
CA GLU A 223 -101.05 -14.60 -9.26
C GLU A 223 -99.68 -14.99 -9.85
N LEU A 224 -99.61 -15.18 -11.17
CA LEU A 224 -98.38 -15.51 -11.88
C LEU A 224 -97.33 -14.39 -11.79
N GLN A 225 -97.75 -13.14 -12.00
CA GLN A 225 -96.86 -11.98 -11.90
C GLN A 225 -96.30 -11.82 -10.47
N LYS A 226 -97.14 -11.97 -9.43
CA LYS A 226 -96.70 -11.97 -8.03
C LYS A 226 -95.68 -13.07 -7.76
N GLU A 227 -95.90 -14.28 -8.30
CA GLU A 227 -95.01 -15.41 -8.08
C GLU A 227 -93.65 -15.26 -8.81
N ILE A 228 -93.66 -14.76 -10.05
CA ILE A 228 -92.46 -14.40 -10.82
C ILE A 228 -91.64 -13.38 -10.05
N LEU A 229 -92.28 -12.31 -9.56
CA LEU A 229 -91.62 -11.21 -8.86
C LEU A 229 -91.11 -11.65 -7.47
N ALA A 230 -91.84 -12.54 -6.78
CA ALA A 230 -91.36 -13.14 -5.53
C ALA A 230 -90.10 -13.99 -5.75
N HIS A 231 -90.07 -14.87 -6.75
CA HIS A 231 -88.89 -15.67 -7.08
C HIS A 231 -87.72 -14.79 -7.56
N GLN A 232 -87.99 -13.77 -8.38
CA GLN A 232 -86.98 -12.81 -8.81
C GLN A 232 -86.32 -12.10 -7.62
N ASN A 233 -87.11 -11.67 -6.63
CA ASN A 233 -86.59 -11.01 -5.43
C ASN A 233 -85.76 -11.95 -4.55
N LEU A 234 -86.20 -13.20 -4.34
CA LEU A 234 -85.46 -14.19 -3.57
C LEU A 234 -84.09 -14.49 -4.20
N ILE A 235 -84.08 -14.72 -5.53
CA ILE A 235 -82.86 -15.02 -6.26
C ILE A 235 -81.93 -13.81 -6.34
N ALA A 236 -82.48 -12.59 -6.48
CA ALA A 236 -81.69 -11.37 -6.41
C ALA A 236 -81.00 -11.19 -5.05
N GLN A 237 -81.67 -11.53 -3.95
CA GLN A 237 -81.08 -11.51 -2.60
C GLN A 237 -79.96 -12.56 -2.46
N GLU A 238 -80.19 -13.78 -2.93
CA GLU A 238 -79.18 -14.86 -2.91
C GLU A 238 -77.93 -14.48 -3.71
N ILE A 239 -78.12 -13.91 -4.91
CA ILE A 239 -77.04 -13.41 -5.76
C ILE A 239 -76.23 -12.32 -5.04
N ASN A 240 -76.89 -11.38 -4.36
CA ASN A 240 -76.22 -10.28 -3.65
C ASN A 240 -75.37 -10.80 -2.47
N LEU A 241 -75.92 -11.72 -1.68
CA LEU A 241 -75.16 -12.36 -0.59
C LEU A 241 -73.94 -13.12 -1.12
N ASN A 242 -74.10 -13.90 -2.18
CA ASN A 242 -72.99 -14.67 -2.75
C ASN A 242 -71.89 -13.75 -3.34
N ASN A 243 -72.28 -12.64 -3.97
CA ASN A 243 -71.34 -11.64 -4.46
C ASN A 243 -70.56 -10.96 -3.31
N LYS A 244 -71.21 -10.67 -2.17
CA LYS A 244 -70.54 -10.13 -0.98
C LYS A 244 -69.51 -11.11 -0.42
N TYR A 245 -69.86 -12.40 -0.30
CA TYR A 245 -68.91 -13.41 0.15
C TYR A 245 -67.70 -13.53 -0.78
N ASN A 246 -67.92 -13.56 -2.10
CA ASN A 246 -66.83 -13.59 -3.08
C ASN A 246 -65.94 -12.34 -3.01
N LEU A 247 -66.52 -11.17 -2.76
CA LEU A 247 -65.74 -9.93 -2.57
C LEU A 247 -64.88 -10.00 -1.30
N TYR A 248 -65.45 -10.45 -0.17
CA TYR A 248 -64.70 -10.54 1.08
C TYR A 248 -63.57 -11.58 1.04
N THR A 249 -63.78 -12.72 0.40
CA THR A 249 -62.72 -13.72 0.21
C THR A 249 -61.61 -13.20 -0.74
N ALA A 250 -61.96 -12.50 -1.81
CA ALA A 250 -60.97 -11.85 -2.69
C ALA A 250 -60.12 -10.81 -1.93
N ILE A 251 -60.75 -9.95 -1.13
CA ILE A 251 -60.05 -8.95 -0.29
C ILE A 251 -59.14 -9.66 0.73
N GLY A 252 -59.61 -10.74 1.36
CA GLY A 252 -58.81 -11.52 2.32
C GLY A 252 -57.56 -12.13 1.69
N ILE A 253 -57.68 -12.76 0.52
CA ILE A 253 -56.54 -13.32 -0.23
C ILE A 253 -55.57 -12.20 -0.61
N PHE A 254 -56.08 -11.05 -1.08
CA PHE A 254 -55.25 -9.90 -1.46
C PHE A 254 -54.49 -9.29 -0.28
N LEU A 255 -55.14 -9.10 0.88
CA LEU A 255 -54.47 -8.54 2.06
C LEU A 255 -53.42 -9.52 2.62
N PHE A 256 -53.69 -10.82 2.57
CA PHE A 256 -52.73 -11.83 3.01
C PHE A 256 -51.48 -11.86 2.11
N THR A 257 -51.66 -11.82 0.79
CA THR A 257 -50.51 -11.76 -0.14
C THR A 257 -49.70 -10.48 0.02
N LEU A 258 -50.37 -9.35 0.23
CA LEU A 258 -49.71 -8.07 0.50
C LEU A 258 -48.89 -8.09 1.79
N ALA A 259 -49.42 -8.68 2.86
CA ALA A 259 -48.72 -8.80 4.14
C ALA A 259 -47.45 -9.67 4.02
N VAL A 260 -47.53 -10.80 3.32
CA VAL A 260 -46.38 -11.68 3.04
C VAL A 260 -45.32 -10.94 2.22
N LEU A 261 -45.75 -10.14 1.23
CA LEU A 261 -44.85 -9.34 0.40
C LEU A 261 -44.11 -8.27 1.24
N ILE A 262 -44.83 -7.51 2.07
CA ILE A 262 -44.24 -6.46 2.91
C ILE A 262 -43.26 -7.05 3.93
N PHE A 263 -43.64 -8.12 4.62
CA PHE A 263 -42.77 -8.81 5.58
C PHE A 263 -41.46 -9.25 4.91
N PHE A 264 -41.54 -9.70 3.66
CA PHE A 264 -40.36 -10.12 2.91
C PHE A 264 -39.48 -8.95 2.48
N ILE A 265 -40.05 -7.84 2.02
CA ILE A 265 -39.31 -6.61 1.72
C ILE A 265 -38.53 -6.15 2.96
N LEU A 266 -39.12 -6.23 4.16
CA LEU A 266 -38.42 -5.88 5.40
C LEU A 266 -37.27 -6.86 5.73
N LEU A 267 -37.45 -8.15 5.46
CA LEU A 267 -36.38 -9.15 5.62
C LEU A 267 -35.20 -8.93 4.66
N THR A 268 -35.48 -8.63 3.39
CA THR A 268 -34.44 -8.39 2.37
C THR A 268 -33.66 -7.11 2.69
N LEU A 269 -34.37 -6.05 3.12
CA LEU A 269 -33.75 -4.79 3.58
C LEU A 269 -32.77 -5.05 4.74
N LYS A 270 -33.23 -5.75 5.78
CA LYS A 270 -32.45 -5.94 7.00
C LYS A 270 -31.27 -6.90 6.83
N LYS A 271 -31.45 -8.01 6.09
CA LYS A 271 -30.43 -9.08 6.01
C LYS A 271 -29.44 -8.95 4.86
N VAL A 272 -29.78 -8.18 3.82
CA VAL A 272 -28.96 -8.07 2.60
C VAL A 272 -28.59 -6.62 2.31
N ILE A 273 -29.56 -5.73 2.19
CA ILE A 273 -29.31 -4.35 1.74
C ILE A 273 -28.49 -3.56 2.76
N ILE A 274 -28.81 -3.63 4.06
CA ILE A 274 -28.05 -2.93 5.11
C ILE A 274 -26.57 -3.40 5.16
N PRO A 275 -26.26 -4.71 5.23
CA PRO A 275 -24.88 -5.19 5.15
C PRO A 275 -24.12 -4.78 3.89
N ILE A 276 -24.78 -4.73 2.72
CA ILE A 276 -24.17 -4.25 1.48
C ILE A 276 -23.87 -2.75 1.55
N SER A 277 -24.77 -1.94 2.13
CA SER A 277 -24.50 -0.51 2.33
C SER A 277 -23.37 -0.26 3.34
N LEU A 278 -23.23 -1.10 4.35
CA LEU A 278 -22.07 -1.05 5.26
C LEU A 278 -20.77 -1.40 4.55
N LEU A 279 -20.80 -2.39 3.66
CA LEU A 279 -19.68 -2.72 2.78
C LEU A 279 -19.33 -1.55 1.86
N GLU A 280 -20.33 -0.92 1.23
CA GLU A 280 -20.15 0.27 0.39
C GLU A 280 -19.48 1.41 1.17
N LYS A 281 -19.98 1.73 2.37
CA LYS A 281 -19.40 2.78 3.23
C LYS A 281 -17.97 2.47 3.64
N LEU A 282 -17.68 1.22 4.00
CA LEU A 282 -16.32 0.81 4.33
C LEU A 282 -15.41 0.90 3.10
N SER A 283 -15.84 0.38 1.95
CA SER A 283 -15.09 0.45 0.71
C SER A 283 -14.83 1.90 0.28
N ALA A 284 -15.80 2.80 0.45
CA ALA A 284 -15.62 4.23 0.22
C ALA A 284 -14.62 4.86 1.20
N ASN A 285 -14.64 4.46 2.47
CA ASN A 285 -13.62 4.90 3.43
C ASN A 285 -12.22 4.42 3.02
N LEU A 286 -12.07 3.15 2.65
CA LEU A 286 -10.79 2.57 2.24
C LEU A 286 -10.26 3.10 0.91
N ALA A 287 -11.14 3.61 0.03
CA ALA A 287 -10.78 4.21 -1.25
C ALA A 287 -10.51 5.73 -1.17
N GLY A 288 -10.78 6.36 -0.01
CA GLY A 288 -10.54 7.78 0.20
C GLY A 288 -9.06 8.11 0.47
N GLU A 289 -8.68 9.38 0.33
CA GLU A 289 -7.32 9.86 0.64
C GLU A 289 -6.93 9.68 2.13
N HIS A 290 -7.93 9.57 3.01
CA HIS A 290 -7.78 9.32 4.45
C HIS A 290 -8.44 8.01 4.84
N ALA A 291 -7.88 6.91 4.32
CA ALA A 291 -8.40 5.58 4.59
C ALA A 291 -8.19 5.20 6.06
N ASN A 292 -9.29 5.02 6.80
CA ASN A 292 -9.25 4.63 8.21
C ASN A 292 -9.15 3.11 8.30
N LEU A 293 -7.93 2.61 8.47
CA LEU A 293 -7.65 1.19 8.57
C LEU A 293 -8.06 0.58 9.92
N SER A 294 -8.68 1.33 10.83
CA SER A 294 -9.27 0.83 12.06
C SER A 294 -10.75 0.42 11.90
N ALA A 295 -11.41 0.81 10.79
CA ALA A 295 -12.78 0.41 10.51
C ALA A 295 -12.89 -1.10 10.22
N ARG A 296 -13.98 -1.72 10.68
CA ARG A 296 -14.26 -3.16 10.48
C ARG A 296 -15.73 -3.37 10.12
N LEU A 297 -16.01 -4.39 9.32
CA LEU A 297 -17.38 -4.86 9.05
C LEU A 297 -17.85 -5.71 10.22
N ASP A 298 -18.82 -5.19 10.96
CA ASP A 298 -19.60 -5.96 11.93
C ASP A 298 -20.89 -6.45 11.28
N ILE A 299 -20.89 -7.72 10.87
CA ILE A 299 -22.05 -8.38 10.25
C ILE A 299 -22.43 -9.56 11.14
N ASP A 300 -23.74 -9.77 11.34
CA ASP A 300 -24.27 -10.92 12.08
C ASP A 300 -23.66 -12.21 11.53
N LYS A 301 -23.07 -13.03 12.41
CA LYS A 301 -22.43 -14.31 12.09
C LYS A 301 -23.35 -15.30 11.38
N LYS A 302 -24.66 -15.11 11.45
CA LYS A 302 -25.68 -15.92 10.76
C LYS A 302 -26.02 -15.42 9.35
N SER A 303 -25.48 -14.27 8.94
CA SER A 303 -25.62 -13.74 7.58
C SER A 303 -24.74 -14.52 6.61
N GLU A 304 -25.23 -14.69 5.38
CA GLU A 304 -24.46 -15.24 4.26
C GLU A 304 -23.22 -14.40 3.93
N LEU A 305 -23.22 -13.12 4.30
CA LEU A 305 -22.10 -12.19 4.08
C LEU A 305 -21.07 -12.22 5.23
N ALA A 306 -21.31 -12.97 6.31
CA ALA A 306 -20.41 -13.00 7.46
C ALA A 306 -19.00 -13.51 7.11
N THR A 307 -18.90 -14.53 6.25
CA THR A 307 -17.61 -15.05 5.77
C THR A 307 -16.86 -14.00 4.96
N SER A 308 -17.55 -13.30 4.07
CA SER A 308 -16.95 -12.21 3.26
C SER A 308 -16.50 -11.05 4.13
N ALA A 309 -17.29 -10.64 5.14
CA ALA A 309 -16.87 -9.63 6.12
C ALA A 309 -15.62 -10.06 6.89
N GLY A 310 -15.53 -11.34 7.26
CA GLY A 310 -14.34 -11.92 7.87
C GLY A 310 -13.10 -11.77 6.98
N TYR A 311 -13.19 -12.13 5.70
CA TYR A 311 -12.07 -11.97 4.76
C TYR A 311 -11.66 -10.50 4.57
N ILE A 312 -12.62 -9.59 4.47
CA ILE A 312 -12.34 -8.15 4.35
C ILE A 312 -11.67 -7.62 5.62
N ASN A 313 -12.15 -7.97 6.81
CA ASN A 313 -11.53 -7.55 8.07
C ASN A 313 -10.09 -8.08 8.19
N SER A 314 -9.84 -9.34 7.79
CA SER A 314 -8.49 -9.90 7.75
C SER A 314 -7.59 -9.16 6.75
N PHE A 315 -8.11 -8.80 5.57
CA PHE A 315 -7.38 -7.99 4.60
C PHE A 315 -7.02 -6.62 5.16
N ILE A 316 -7.96 -5.90 5.78
CA ILE A 316 -7.69 -4.61 6.44
C ILE A 316 -6.62 -4.76 7.52
N GLN A 317 -6.67 -5.84 8.32
CA GLN A 317 -5.64 -6.10 9.34
C GLN A 317 -4.25 -6.28 8.75
N ILE A 318 -4.12 -7.01 7.63
CA ILE A 318 -2.85 -7.20 6.93
C ILE A 318 -2.33 -5.84 6.43
N VAL A 319 -3.19 -5.05 5.79
CA VAL A 319 -2.82 -3.70 5.30
C VAL A 319 -2.41 -2.78 6.46
N GLN A 320 -3.15 -2.77 7.56
CA GLN A 320 -2.83 -1.99 8.76
C GLN A 320 -1.45 -2.37 9.32
N ASN A 321 -1.17 -3.67 9.47
CA ASN A 321 0.13 -4.14 9.95
C ASN A 321 1.26 -3.73 8.98
N SER A 322 1.04 -3.85 7.66
CA SER A 322 2.03 -3.42 6.66
C SER A 322 2.28 -1.91 6.69
N VAL A 323 1.25 -1.09 6.91
CA VAL A 323 1.40 0.37 7.08
C VAL A 323 2.21 0.68 8.34
N LEU A 324 1.93 0.01 9.46
CA LEU A 324 2.68 0.20 10.72
C LEU A 324 4.16 -0.20 10.57
N GLU A 325 4.44 -1.34 9.93
CA GLU A 325 5.81 -1.76 9.61
C GLU A 325 6.52 -0.76 8.69
N ALA A 326 5.82 -0.21 7.69
CA ALA A 326 6.35 0.81 6.80
C ALA A 326 6.64 2.14 7.53
N ILE A 327 5.79 2.56 8.48
CA ILE A 327 6.03 3.74 9.33
C ILE A 327 7.28 3.52 10.19
N GLN A 328 7.40 2.35 10.82
CA GLN A 328 8.56 2.00 11.62
C GLN A 328 9.85 1.97 10.80
N THR A 329 9.78 1.44 9.57
CA THR A 329 10.88 1.41 8.60
C THR A 329 11.27 2.83 8.18
N ALA A 330 10.29 3.68 7.83
CA ALA A 330 10.53 5.08 7.47
C ALA A 330 11.22 5.85 8.61
N ASN A 331 10.75 5.70 9.85
CA ASN A 331 11.38 6.31 11.03
C ASN A 331 12.80 5.79 11.27
N SER A 332 13.04 4.50 11.03
CA SER A 332 14.38 3.91 11.14
C SER A 332 15.32 4.45 10.06
N SER A 333 14.85 4.59 8.82
CA SER A 333 15.58 5.22 7.71
C SER A 333 15.90 6.69 7.99
N HIS A 334 14.97 7.44 8.58
CA HIS A 334 15.21 8.83 9.01
C HIS A 334 16.36 8.91 10.02
N LYS A 335 16.36 8.06 11.06
CA LYS A 335 17.45 8.00 12.05
C LYS A 335 18.78 7.56 11.42
N SER A 336 18.75 6.60 10.50
CA SER A 336 19.95 6.13 9.79
C SER A 336 20.53 7.23 8.89
N SER A 337 19.68 7.99 8.21
CA SER A 337 20.11 9.16 7.42
C SER A 337 20.80 10.22 8.30
N GLN A 338 20.24 10.56 9.47
CA GLN A 338 20.89 11.49 10.39
C GLN A 338 22.28 11.00 10.84
N LYS A 339 22.42 9.70 11.12
CA LYS A 339 23.73 9.09 11.43
C LYS A 339 24.68 9.13 10.23
N LEU A 340 24.19 8.89 9.02
CA LEU A 340 25.00 9.00 7.79
C LEU A 340 25.52 10.43 7.59
N SER A 341 24.67 11.43 7.81
CA SER A 341 25.04 12.85 7.73
C SER A 341 26.12 13.21 8.76
N GLN A 342 25.97 12.76 10.00
CA GLN A 342 27.00 12.92 11.05
C GLN A 342 28.32 12.23 10.67
N ASN A 343 28.26 11.00 10.14
CA ASN A 343 29.45 10.29 9.69
C ASN A 343 30.14 11.01 8.52
N ALA A 344 29.35 11.60 7.60
CA ALA A 344 29.88 12.38 6.50
C ALA A 344 30.66 13.61 7.01
N GLU A 345 30.13 14.32 8.01
CA GLU A 345 30.80 15.47 8.63
C GLU A 345 32.12 15.06 9.31
N VAL A 346 32.11 13.95 10.06
CA VAL A 346 33.32 13.39 10.69
C VAL A 346 34.37 13.00 9.63
N LEU A 347 33.95 12.38 8.52
CA LEU A 347 34.86 12.04 7.41
C LEU A 347 35.42 13.29 6.75
N GLN A 348 34.64 14.36 6.61
CA GLN A 348 35.11 15.62 6.04
C GLN A 348 36.17 16.27 6.94
N GLN A 349 35.92 16.34 8.24
CA GLN A 349 36.90 16.83 9.22
C GLN A 349 38.16 15.96 9.24
N SER A 350 38.00 14.64 9.17
CA SER A 350 39.13 13.71 9.11
C SER A 350 39.99 13.91 7.86
N SER A 351 39.37 14.15 6.70
CA SER A 351 40.09 14.45 5.45
C SER A 351 40.86 15.77 5.53
N LEU A 352 40.31 16.80 6.20
CA LEU A 352 41.00 18.07 6.44
C LEU A 352 42.22 17.89 7.35
N LEU A 353 42.07 17.18 8.47
CA LEU A 353 43.17 16.85 9.37
C LEU A 353 44.24 16.02 8.66
N GLN A 354 43.85 15.10 7.78
CA GLN A 354 44.78 14.29 7.01
C GLN A 354 45.58 15.14 6.01
N HIS A 355 44.98 16.15 5.38
CA HIS A 355 45.70 17.11 4.53
C HIS A 355 46.73 17.93 5.31
N GLU A 356 46.39 18.38 6.52
CA GLU A 356 47.33 19.06 7.40
C GLU A 356 48.52 18.15 7.76
N GLN A 357 48.25 16.89 8.11
CA GLN A 357 49.29 15.91 8.38
C GLN A 357 50.17 15.63 7.17
N ILE A 358 49.60 15.49 5.97
CA ILE A 358 50.34 15.35 4.72
C ILE A 358 51.31 16.53 4.53
N SER A 359 50.83 17.76 4.73
CA SER A 359 51.67 18.96 4.63
C SER A 359 52.84 18.92 5.60
N ASN A 360 52.60 18.52 6.86
CA ASN A 360 53.65 18.40 7.87
C ASN A 360 54.68 17.33 7.50
N VAL A 361 54.24 16.18 6.98
CA VAL A 361 55.16 15.12 6.53
C VAL A 361 55.99 15.62 5.34
N HIS A 362 55.41 16.38 4.41
CA HIS A 362 56.14 16.93 3.27
C HIS A 362 57.23 17.93 3.72
N GLU A 363 56.93 18.79 4.70
CA GLU A 363 57.94 19.69 5.30
C GLU A 363 59.07 18.89 5.97
N ILE A 364 58.73 17.84 6.73
CA ILE A 364 59.72 16.96 7.37
C ILE A 364 60.58 16.25 6.31
N SER A 365 59.98 15.73 5.23
CA SER A 365 60.70 15.08 4.14
C SER A 365 61.70 16.02 3.49
N SER A 366 61.31 17.27 3.22
CA SER A 366 62.19 18.29 2.64
C SER A 366 63.37 18.61 3.57
N ILE A 367 63.12 18.74 4.88
CA ILE A 367 64.17 18.96 5.88
C ILE A 367 65.12 17.75 5.94
N LEU A 368 64.58 16.53 5.90
CA LEU A 368 65.38 15.30 5.92
C LEU A 368 66.25 15.16 4.67
N GLU A 369 65.73 15.50 3.49
CA GLU A 369 66.51 15.51 2.25
C GLU A 369 67.71 16.47 2.36
N SER A 370 67.47 17.70 2.83
CA SER A 370 68.55 18.66 3.08
C SER A 370 69.57 18.16 4.12
N HIS A 371 69.12 17.46 5.17
CA HIS A 371 69.99 16.88 6.19
C HIS A 371 70.84 15.72 5.65
N ILE A 372 70.28 14.88 4.78
CA ILE A 372 71.01 13.79 4.11
C ILE A 372 72.12 14.37 3.24
N ASP A 373 71.80 15.36 2.39
CA ASP A 373 72.79 16.01 1.53
C ASP A 373 73.89 16.71 2.34
N LEU A 374 73.53 17.37 3.45
CA LEU A 374 74.52 17.96 4.37
C LEU A 374 75.43 16.89 4.98
N THR A 375 74.85 15.76 5.42
CA THR A 375 75.61 14.65 6.03
C THR A 375 76.58 14.03 5.04
N GLN A 376 76.19 13.87 3.76
CA GLN A 376 77.08 13.39 2.70
C GLN A 376 78.27 14.34 2.47
N ASN A 377 77.99 15.65 2.37
CA ASN A 377 79.06 16.64 2.19
C ASN A 377 80.01 16.67 3.39
N LEU A 378 79.48 16.59 4.61
CA LEU A 378 80.30 16.51 5.83
C LEU A 378 81.14 15.24 5.88
N ALA A 379 80.58 14.07 5.54
CA ALA A 379 81.31 12.81 5.48
C ALA A 379 82.48 12.90 4.48
N LYS A 380 82.23 13.42 3.28
CA LYS A 380 83.25 13.61 2.25
C LYS A 380 84.38 14.54 2.70
N ASN A 381 84.04 15.69 3.27
CA ASN A 381 85.03 16.64 3.77
C ASN A 381 85.85 16.03 4.92
N THR A 382 85.19 15.35 5.85
CA THR A 382 85.85 14.67 6.98
C THR A 382 86.83 13.60 6.50
N ILE A 383 86.48 12.84 5.46
CA ILE A 383 87.39 11.85 4.86
C ILE A 383 88.63 12.54 4.26
N ASN A 384 88.45 13.66 3.55
CA ASN A 384 89.57 14.43 3.00
C ASN A 384 90.48 14.96 4.12
N ASP A 385 89.91 15.59 5.15
CA ASP A 385 90.68 16.10 6.30
C ASP A 385 91.45 14.98 7.03
N MET A 386 90.87 13.78 7.11
CA MET A 386 91.54 12.61 7.68
C MET A 386 92.69 12.10 6.81
N TYR A 387 92.58 12.18 5.47
CA TYR A 387 93.70 11.86 4.57
C TYR A 387 94.84 12.88 4.71
N ASP A 388 94.52 14.17 4.75
CA ASP A 388 95.52 15.23 4.98
C ASP A 388 96.22 15.05 6.33
N MET A 389 95.47 14.70 7.39
CA MET A 389 96.05 14.39 8.70
C MET A 389 96.93 13.13 8.66
N GLN A 390 96.54 12.11 7.89
CA GLN A 390 97.34 10.90 7.73
C GLN A 390 98.69 11.21 7.05
N GLU A 391 98.71 12.11 6.06
CA GLU A 391 99.93 12.58 5.40
C GLU A 391 100.86 13.31 6.39
N VAL A 392 100.33 14.29 7.12
CA VAL A 392 101.09 15.02 8.15
C VAL A 392 101.65 14.08 9.22
N MET A 393 100.88 13.09 9.67
CA MET A 393 101.36 12.10 10.65
C MET A 393 102.49 11.23 10.09
N GLY A 394 102.46 10.91 8.79
CA GLY A 394 103.56 10.22 8.10
C GLY A 394 104.84 11.05 8.04
N GLU A 395 104.72 12.37 7.82
CA GLU A 395 105.86 13.29 7.87
C GLU A 395 106.45 13.39 9.30
N VAL A 396 105.59 13.45 10.32
CA VAL A 396 106.02 13.44 11.73
C VAL A 396 106.74 12.13 12.07
N GLU A 397 106.24 10.98 11.63
CA GLU A 397 106.90 9.68 11.83
C GLU A 397 108.30 9.66 11.21
N THR A 398 108.44 10.21 9.99
CA THR A 398 109.73 10.32 9.28
C THR A 398 110.69 11.24 10.04
N THR A 399 110.22 12.42 10.44
CA THR A 399 111.02 13.39 11.19
C THR A 399 111.52 12.82 12.53
N LEU A 400 110.68 12.05 13.22
CA LEU A 400 111.08 11.39 14.47
C LEU A 400 112.16 10.31 14.23
N LYS A 401 112.09 9.56 13.13
CA LYS A 401 113.15 8.59 12.76
C LYS A 401 114.48 9.30 12.53
N GLU A 402 114.47 10.38 11.76
CA GLU A 402 115.66 11.19 11.49
C GLU A 402 116.25 11.80 12.77
N LEU A 403 115.39 12.25 13.70
CA LEU A 403 115.84 12.77 14.99
C LEU A 403 116.57 11.70 15.82
N VAL A 404 116.03 10.49 15.89
CA VAL A 404 116.68 9.37 16.61
C VAL A 404 118.03 9.03 15.97
N GLU A 405 118.11 9.00 14.64
CA GLU A 405 119.37 8.77 13.92
C GLU A 405 120.41 9.87 14.20
N LEU A 406 119.99 11.14 14.21
CA LEU A 406 120.85 12.28 14.54
C LEU A 406 121.39 12.20 15.97
N ILE A 407 120.57 11.75 16.93
CA ILE A 407 121.00 11.56 18.32
C ILE A 407 122.06 10.45 18.41
N LEU A 408 121.87 9.32 17.71
CA LEU A 408 122.85 8.23 17.67
C LEU A 408 124.19 8.71 17.10
N LEU A 409 124.16 9.43 15.98
CA LEU A 409 125.37 10.02 15.37
C LEU A 409 126.04 11.05 16.31
N SER A 410 125.24 11.80 17.08
CA SER A 410 125.77 12.76 18.06
C SER A 410 126.46 12.06 19.22
N GLY A 411 125.94 10.92 19.68
CA GLY A 411 126.59 10.07 20.68
C GLY A 411 127.95 9.53 20.23
N GLU A 412 128.11 9.16 18.95
CA GLU A 412 129.42 8.76 18.40
C GLU A 412 130.44 9.91 18.41
N LYS A 413 130.00 11.13 18.08
CA LYS A 413 130.85 12.34 18.13
C LYS A 413 131.23 12.70 19.55
N GLU A 414 130.29 12.61 20.49
CA GLU A 414 130.53 12.82 21.92
C GLU A 414 131.61 11.88 22.45
N GLN A 415 131.51 10.59 22.15
CA GLN A 415 132.52 9.60 22.54
C GLN A 415 133.92 9.96 22.02
N SER A 416 133.99 10.51 20.80
CA SER A 416 135.25 10.97 20.20
C SER A 416 135.83 12.19 20.95
N VAL A 417 134.97 13.13 21.39
CA VAL A 417 135.36 14.29 22.20
C VAL A 417 135.86 13.85 23.58
N LEU A 418 135.16 12.93 24.24
CA LEU A 418 135.58 12.37 25.54
C LEU A 418 136.97 11.73 25.44
N SER A 419 137.22 10.95 24.39
CA SER A 419 138.55 10.36 24.14
C SER A 419 139.64 11.41 23.90
N ALA A 420 139.33 12.50 23.18
CA ALA A 420 140.27 13.61 22.99
C ALA A 420 140.58 14.33 24.32
N MET A 421 139.58 14.48 25.19
CA MET A 421 139.76 15.05 26.52
C MET A 421 140.61 14.15 27.43
N ASP A 422 140.47 12.82 27.36
CA ASP A 422 141.35 11.88 28.05
C ASP A 422 142.82 12.04 27.62
N MET A 423 143.07 12.16 26.31
CA MET A 423 144.42 12.40 25.78
C MET A 423 145.00 13.74 26.24
N LEU A 424 144.18 14.79 26.38
CA LEU A 424 144.62 16.08 26.91
C LEU A 424 145.01 16.00 28.39
N VAL A 425 144.26 15.26 29.21
CA VAL A 425 144.64 15.01 30.62
C VAL A 425 145.99 14.28 30.68
N GLN A 426 146.17 13.23 29.89
CA GLN A 426 147.44 12.49 29.85
C GLN A 426 148.62 13.38 29.40
N SER A 427 148.38 14.28 28.45
CA SER A 427 149.39 15.25 28.00
C SER A 427 149.71 16.26 29.09
N ALA A 428 148.70 16.72 29.83
CA ALA A 428 148.88 17.63 30.97
C ALA A 428 149.69 16.96 32.10
N ASP A 429 149.42 15.69 32.42
CA ASP A 429 150.18 14.92 33.42
C ASP A 429 151.66 14.80 33.00
N SER A 430 151.92 14.57 31.72
CA SER A 430 153.30 14.54 31.18
C SER A 430 154.01 15.89 31.35
N ILE A 431 153.30 17.02 31.19
CA ILE A 431 153.86 18.36 31.46
C ILE A 431 154.18 18.53 32.95
N VAL A 432 153.31 18.04 33.85
CA VAL A 432 153.57 18.07 35.29
C VAL A 432 154.84 17.28 35.65
N GLU A 433 155.03 16.10 35.05
CA GLU A 433 156.23 15.29 35.26
C GLU A 433 157.51 16.01 34.80
N VAL A 434 157.48 16.60 33.59
CA VAL A 434 158.61 17.38 33.05
C VAL A 434 158.90 18.60 33.92
N THR A 435 157.88 19.37 34.30
CA THR A 435 158.06 20.57 35.14
C THR A 435 158.58 20.23 36.54
N THR A 436 158.18 19.08 37.10
CA THR A 436 158.74 18.55 38.37
C THR A 436 160.23 18.24 38.20
N THR A 437 160.61 17.57 37.11
CA THR A 437 162.03 17.29 36.81
C THR A 437 162.85 18.58 36.65
N ILE A 438 162.32 19.60 35.96
CA ILE A 438 163.01 20.89 35.82
C ILE A 438 163.10 21.61 37.17
N LYS A 439 162.09 21.48 38.03
CA LYS A 439 162.11 22.05 39.38
C LYS A 439 163.21 21.44 40.22
N ASP A 440 163.36 20.11 40.17
CA ASP A 440 164.46 19.41 40.83
C ASP A 440 165.82 19.88 40.31
N ILE A 441 165.96 20.11 39.00
CA ILE A 441 167.17 20.69 38.40
C ILE A 441 167.39 22.14 38.88
N ALA A 442 166.35 22.96 38.94
CA ALA A 442 166.44 24.35 39.40
C ALA A 442 166.83 24.42 40.88
N ASP A 443 166.26 23.57 41.73
CA ASP A 443 166.59 23.47 43.15
C ASP A 443 168.02 22.97 43.36
N GLN A 444 168.47 21.97 42.57
CA GLN A 444 169.88 21.55 42.53
C GLN A 444 170.81 22.68 42.08
N THR A 445 170.42 23.44 41.04
CA THR A 445 171.19 24.58 40.52
C THR A 445 171.27 25.70 41.56
N ASN A 446 170.19 25.96 42.29
CA ASN A 446 170.14 26.91 43.40
C ASN A 446 171.08 26.49 44.55
N LEU A 447 171.12 25.20 44.90
CA LEU A 447 172.04 24.65 45.89
C LEU A 447 173.51 24.71 45.42
N LEU A 448 173.78 24.40 44.15
CA LEU A 448 175.12 24.53 43.57
C LEU A 448 175.58 25.99 43.56
N ALA A 449 174.70 26.92 43.19
CA ALA A 449 174.97 28.35 43.20
C ALA A 449 175.19 28.89 44.62
N LEU A 450 174.43 28.40 45.61
CA LEU A 450 174.64 28.72 47.02
C LEU A 450 176.02 28.25 47.50
N ASN A 451 176.41 27.01 47.18
CA ASN A 451 177.73 26.47 47.52
C ASN A 451 178.85 27.28 46.85
N ALA A 452 178.66 27.69 45.59
CA ALA A 452 179.61 28.55 44.86
C ALA A 452 179.71 29.95 45.46
N ALA A 453 178.59 30.56 45.89
CA ALA A 453 178.57 31.86 46.56
C ALA A 453 179.28 31.83 47.92
N ILE A 454 179.10 30.75 48.69
CA ILE A 454 179.82 30.51 49.96
C ILE A 454 181.33 30.42 49.71
N GLU A 455 181.77 29.65 48.70
CA GLU A 455 183.21 29.48 48.41
C GLU A 455 183.82 30.75 47.80
N ALA A 456 183.06 31.52 47.01
CA ALA A 456 183.47 32.83 46.51
C ALA A 456 183.64 33.86 47.64
N ALA A 457 182.77 33.86 48.66
CA ALA A 457 182.93 34.67 49.87
C ALA A 457 184.16 34.25 50.69
N ARG A 458 184.48 32.95 50.69
CA ARG A 458 185.66 32.37 51.36
C ARG A 458 186.99 32.78 50.72
N ALA A 459 187.00 33.02 49.41
CA ALA A 459 188.18 33.47 48.64
C ALA A 459 188.47 34.99 48.75
N GLY A 460 187.65 35.76 49.47
CA GLY A 460 187.89 37.19 49.72
C GLY A 460 187.89 38.04 48.45
N GLU A 461 188.84 38.98 48.33
CA GLU A 461 188.94 39.92 47.18
C GLU A 461 189.11 39.21 45.82
N HIS A 462 189.72 38.02 45.77
CA HIS A 462 189.90 37.25 44.53
C HIS A 462 188.62 36.54 44.05
N GLY A 463 187.64 36.30 44.93
CA GLY A 463 186.38 35.61 44.63
C GLY A 463 185.25 36.53 44.17
N ARG A 464 185.46 37.85 44.15
CA ARG A 464 184.41 38.86 44.00
C ARG A 464 183.65 38.76 42.67
N GLY A 465 184.33 38.44 41.57
CA GLY A 465 183.69 38.21 40.27
C GLY A 465 182.87 36.91 40.22
N PHE A 466 183.34 35.86 40.90
CA PHE A 466 182.62 34.58 41.02
C PHE A 466 181.38 34.69 41.92
N ALA A 467 181.44 35.50 42.98
CA ALA A 467 180.30 35.75 43.87
C ALA A 467 179.11 36.37 43.10
N VAL A 468 179.38 37.35 42.22
CA VAL A 468 178.35 37.98 41.38
C VAL A 468 177.70 36.98 40.43
N VAL A 469 178.49 36.10 39.80
CA VAL A 469 177.95 35.06 38.92
C VAL A 469 177.14 34.04 39.70
N ALA A 470 177.61 33.62 40.89
CA ALA A 470 176.90 32.67 41.75
C ALA A 470 175.55 33.24 42.23
N ASP A 471 175.50 34.50 42.66
CA ASP A 471 174.25 35.19 43.03
C ASP A 471 173.30 35.34 41.84
N GLU A 472 173.81 35.61 40.64
CA GLU A 472 172.97 35.69 39.43
C GLU A 472 172.41 34.32 39.02
N VAL A 473 173.20 33.24 39.10
CA VAL A 473 172.73 31.87 38.88
C VAL A 473 171.69 31.48 39.94
N ARG A 474 171.90 31.86 41.20
CA ARG A 474 170.94 31.63 42.30
C ARG A 474 169.61 32.34 42.04
N ASN A 475 169.67 33.60 41.62
CA ASN A 475 168.49 34.39 41.24
C ASN A 475 167.76 33.80 40.03
N LEU A 476 168.50 33.30 39.03
CA LEU A 476 167.92 32.64 37.86
C LEU A 476 167.24 31.31 38.24
N ALA A 477 167.84 30.53 39.13
CA ALA A 477 167.25 29.30 39.65
C ALA A 477 165.97 29.58 40.46
N ASP A 478 165.96 30.58 41.34
CA ASP A 478 164.76 31.00 42.10
C ASP A 478 163.64 31.52 41.17
N LYS A 479 163.98 32.31 40.14
CA LYS A 479 163.02 32.72 39.09
C LYS A 479 162.48 31.52 38.30
N THR A 480 163.31 30.51 38.05
CA THR A 480 162.91 29.28 37.35
C THR A 480 161.93 28.48 38.21
N THR A 481 162.23 28.25 39.49
CA THR A 481 161.33 27.55 40.43
C THR A 481 159.99 28.28 40.56
N LYS A 482 159.99 29.62 40.69
CA LYS A 482 158.74 30.41 40.72
C LYS A 482 157.92 30.29 39.44
N SER A 483 158.57 30.28 38.28
CA SER A 483 157.90 30.12 36.98
C SER A 483 157.31 28.71 36.81
N LEU A 484 158.00 27.68 37.29
CA LEU A 484 157.51 26.30 37.26
C LEU A 484 156.29 26.10 38.17
N VAL A 485 156.25 26.73 39.34
CA VAL A 485 155.04 26.73 40.21
C VAL A 485 153.85 27.38 39.51
N ALA A 486 154.07 28.46 38.76
CA ALA A 486 153.02 29.10 37.96
C ALA A 486 152.54 28.21 36.81
N ILE A 487 153.45 27.50 36.13
CA ILE A 487 153.10 26.50 35.10
C ILE A 487 152.30 25.36 35.73
N GLU A 488 152.75 24.78 36.84
CA GLU A 488 152.05 23.70 37.55
C GLU A 488 150.62 24.11 37.92
N THR A 489 150.45 25.33 38.45
CA THR A 489 149.12 25.89 38.79
C THR A 489 148.23 26.03 37.54
N THR A 490 148.80 26.49 36.43
CA THR A 490 148.08 26.63 35.16
C THR A 490 147.67 25.27 34.60
N VAL A 491 148.57 24.28 34.63
CA VAL A 491 148.28 22.92 34.16
C VAL A 491 147.22 22.24 35.02
N ARG A 492 147.28 22.38 36.36
CA ARG A 492 146.21 21.90 37.25
C ARG A 492 144.86 22.55 36.95
N THR A 493 144.85 23.84 36.61
CA THR A 493 143.63 24.55 36.20
C THR A 493 143.09 23.99 34.88
N ILE A 494 143.95 23.70 33.90
CA ILE A 494 143.56 23.06 32.64
C ILE A 494 142.96 21.67 32.88
N VAL A 495 143.60 20.84 33.72
CA VAL A 495 143.08 19.50 34.07
C VAL A 495 141.70 19.61 34.74
N GLN A 496 141.52 20.55 35.67
CA GLN A 496 140.22 20.80 36.29
C GLN A 496 139.16 21.18 35.24
N GLN A 497 139.48 22.12 34.35
CA GLN A 497 138.57 22.53 33.27
C GLN A 497 138.20 21.39 32.32
N ILE A 498 139.15 20.49 32.01
CA ILE A 498 138.88 19.30 31.20
C ILE A 498 137.92 18.36 31.92
N ASN A 499 138.11 18.13 33.22
CA ASN A 499 137.21 17.29 34.02
C ASN A 499 135.80 17.90 34.16
N ASP A 500 135.71 19.21 34.35
CA ASP A 500 134.43 19.93 34.36
C ASP A 500 133.71 19.77 33.00
N ASN A 501 134.44 19.89 31.88
CA ASN A 501 133.91 19.67 30.53
C ASN A 501 133.45 18.22 30.30
N LYS A 502 134.14 17.20 30.86
CA LYS A 502 133.67 15.80 30.81
C LYS A 502 132.36 15.62 31.56
N SER A 503 132.24 16.20 32.76
CA SER A 503 130.98 16.15 33.52
C SER A 503 129.83 16.84 32.78
N LEU A 504 130.11 17.93 32.06
CA LEU A 504 129.13 18.58 31.20
C LEU A 504 128.73 17.68 30.02
N MET A 505 129.68 16.96 29.42
CA MET A 505 129.38 15.97 28.39
C MET A 505 128.50 14.83 28.93
N ASP A 506 128.80 14.25 30.09
CA ASP A 506 127.94 13.22 30.69
C ASP A 506 126.48 13.70 30.86
N GLY A 507 126.28 14.98 31.23
CA GLY A 507 124.96 15.60 31.29
C GLY A 507 124.28 15.77 29.92
N ILE A 508 125.04 16.08 28.88
CA ILE A 508 124.58 16.12 27.48
C ILE A 508 124.18 14.72 27.02
N HIS A 509 125.01 13.70 27.28
CA HIS A 509 124.72 12.30 26.97
C HIS A 509 123.39 11.83 27.55
N GLN A 510 123.17 12.11 28.84
CA GLN A 510 121.93 11.73 29.52
C GLN A 510 120.72 12.45 28.90
N SER A 511 120.85 13.75 28.60
CA SER A 511 119.80 14.53 27.94
C SER A 511 119.48 14.03 26.52
N MET A 512 120.49 13.59 25.78
CA MET A 512 120.33 12.96 24.46
C MET A 512 119.59 11.62 24.54
N ASN A 513 119.96 10.76 25.49
CA ASN A 513 119.27 9.49 25.73
C ASN A 513 117.80 9.71 26.12
N ASP A 514 117.52 10.67 27.01
CA ASP A 514 116.15 11.03 27.38
C ASP A 514 115.34 11.55 26.18
N THR A 515 115.98 12.34 25.31
CA THR A 515 115.34 12.84 24.08
C THR A 515 115.05 11.71 23.09
N SER A 516 115.97 10.77 22.92
CA SER A 516 115.78 9.57 22.08
C SER A 516 114.64 8.69 22.59
N ASN A 517 114.58 8.43 23.90
CA ASN A 517 113.50 7.68 24.52
C ASN A 517 112.13 8.35 24.29
N LYS A 518 112.05 9.67 24.47
CA LYS A 518 110.82 10.44 24.19
C LYS A 518 110.43 10.38 22.72
N ALA A 519 111.39 10.51 21.80
CA ALA A 519 111.13 10.40 20.36
C ALA A 519 110.58 9.01 19.97
N ASN A 520 111.11 7.94 20.55
CA ASN A 520 110.62 6.57 20.35
C ASN A 520 109.19 6.36 20.89
N ILE A 521 108.87 6.92 22.07
CA ILE A 521 107.50 6.88 22.61
C ILE A 521 106.54 7.61 21.68
N LEU A 522 106.89 8.83 21.26
CA LEU A 522 106.11 9.64 20.31
C LEU A 522 105.88 8.90 18.98
N GLN A 523 106.89 8.17 18.47
CA GLN A 523 106.74 7.37 17.25
C GLN A 523 105.66 6.28 17.41
N GLY A 524 105.63 5.59 18.55
CA GLY A 524 104.59 4.60 18.85
C GLY A 524 103.18 5.22 18.96
N GLU A 525 103.08 6.42 19.54
CA GLU A 525 101.82 7.18 19.63
C GLU A 525 101.33 7.66 18.26
N VAL A 526 102.24 8.10 17.39
CA VAL A 526 101.94 8.48 15.99
C VAL A 526 101.43 7.27 15.22
N GLY A 527 102.10 6.12 15.30
CA GLY A 527 101.64 4.89 14.66
C GLY A 527 100.24 4.45 15.12
N THR A 528 99.97 4.55 16.42
CA THR A 528 98.62 4.28 16.98
C THR A 528 97.58 5.28 16.47
N SER A 529 97.95 6.55 16.31
CA SER A 529 97.07 7.61 15.80
C SER A 529 96.72 7.39 14.33
N ILE A 530 97.66 6.92 13.51
CA ILE A 530 97.43 6.54 12.11
C ILE A 530 96.42 5.38 12.00
N GLU A 531 96.53 4.35 12.84
CA GLU A 531 95.56 3.23 12.84
C GLU A 531 94.15 3.68 13.27
N LYS A 532 94.07 4.60 14.23
CA LYS A 532 92.79 5.23 14.60
C LYS A 532 92.20 6.03 13.44
N LEU A 533 93.02 6.81 12.71
CA LEU A 533 92.58 7.55 11.53
C LEU A 533 92.02 6.61 10.44
N LYS A 534 92.70 5.50 10.14
CA LYS A 534 92.19 4.49 9.19
C LYS A 534 90.81 3.95 9.60
N THR A 535 90.64 3.66 10.88
CA THR A 535 89.35 3.19 11.41
C THR A 535 88.28 4.27 11.28
N SER A 536 88.60 5.52 11.59
CA SER A 536 87.69 6.66 11.45
C SER A 536 87.30 6.94 9.99
N ILE A 537 88.23 6.82 9.05
CA ILE A 537 87.94 6.90 7.61
C ILE A 537 86.93 5.82 7.22
N HIS A 538 87.17 4.57 7.63
CA HIS A 538 86.25 3.46 7.33
C HIS A 538 84.86 3.69 7.91
N SER A 539 84.75 4.11 9.18
CA SER A 539 83.46 4.45 9.80
C SER A 539 82.73 5.60 9.10
N THR A 540 83.47 6.63 8.66
CA THR A 540 82.89 7.78 7.95
C THR A 540 82.39 7.38 6.56
N LYS A 541 83.06 6.43 5.89
CA LYS A 541 82.59 5.87 4.62
C LYS A 541 81.31 5.05 4.76
N ILE A 542 81.19 4.26 5.84
CA ILE A 542 79.92 3.58 6.15
C ILE A 542 78.79 4.60 6.37
N MET A 543 79.09 5.75 6.98
CA MET A 543 78.10 6.83 7.17
C MET A 543 77.65 7.44 5.84
N GLU A 544 78.55 7.59 4.86
CA GLU A 544 78.22 7.99 3.48
C GLU A 544 77.26 6.98 2.82
N GLU A 545 77.57 5.69 2.87
CA GLU A 545 76.71 4.62 2.34
C GLU A 545 75.33 4.58 3.01
N LYS A 546 75.25 4.81 4.32
CA LYS A 546 73.97 4.89 5.05
C LYS A 546 73.17 6.15 4.72
N SER A 547 73.84 7.22 4.32
CA SER A 547 73.17 8.42 3.83
C SER A 547 72.54 8.16 2.46
N ASP A 548 73.19 7.41 1.57
CA ASP A 548 72.61 6.97 0.29
C ASP A 548 71.39 6.06 0.49
N GLU A 549 71.46 5.09 1.42
CA GLU A 549 70.32 4.24 1.78
C GLU A 549 69.14 5.09 2.31
N SER A 550 69.44 6.11 3.11
CA SER A 550 68.42 7.03 3.64
C SER A 550 67.76 7.83 2.52
N LYS A 551 68.52 8.25 1.50
CA LYS A 551 68.00 8.95 0.32
C LYS A 551 67.02 8.09 -0.47
N ALA A 552 67.35 6.80 -0.67
CA ALA A 552 66.44 5.87 -1.33
C ALA A 552 65.12 5.69 -0.55
N LYS A 553 65.18 5.62 0.78
CA LYS A 553 63.97 5.55 1.64
C LYS A 553 63.15 6.83 1.64
N MET A 554 63.79 8.00 1.50
CA MET A 554 63.06 9.27 1.33
C MET A 554 62.25 9.27 0.02
N ASN A 555 62.80 8.76 -1.08
CA ASN A 555 62.04 8.62 -2.33
C ASN A 555 60.82 7.68 -2.18
N GLU A 556 60.94 6.59 -1.43
CA GLU A 556 59.79 5.72 -1.12
C GLU A 556 58.76 6.42 -0.23
N LEU A 557 59.20 7.23 0.72
CA LEU A 557 58.32 8.04 1.56
C LEU A 557 57.53 9.05 0.71
N GLU A 558 58.16 9.73 -0.24
CA GLU A 558 57.52 10.65 -1.20
C GLU A 558 56.36 9.96 -1.94
N GLN A 559 56.61 8.78 -2.51
CA GLN A 559 55.59 8.00 -3.22
C GLN A 559 54.42 7.57 -2.31
N ASN A 560 54.71 7.29 -1.05
CA ASN A 560 53.67 6.95 -0.07
C ASN A 560 52.85 8.18 0.31
N ILE A 561 53.46 9.37 0.42
CA ILE A 561 52.75 10.63 0.66
C ILE A 561 51.78 10.93 -0.48
N GLU A 562 52.18 10.72 -1.74
CA GLU A 562 51.29 10.89 -2.90
C GLU A 562 50.06 9.98 -2.81
N LYS A 563 50.25 8.69 -2.50
CA LYS A 563 49.15 7.74 -2.31
C LYS A 563 48.22 8.16 -1.17
N VAL A 564 48.78 8.59 -0.03
CA VAL A 564 47.98 9.07 1.11
C VAL A 564 47.18 10.32 0.75
N THR A 565 47.74 11.20 -0.08
CA THR A 565 47.06 12.39 -0.62
C THR A 565 45.88 12.01 -1.51
N GLU A 566 46.07 11.04 -2.40
CA GLU A 566 44.98 10.52 -3.23
C GLU A 566 43.85 9.90 -2.38
N LEU A 567 44.20 9.11 -1.35
CA LEU A 567 43.23 8.57 -0.40
C LEU A 567 42.47 9.68 0.35
N ALA A 568 43.16 10.71 0.83
CA ALA A 568 42.54 11.81 1.56
C ALA A 568 41.50 12.55 0.68
N ASN A 569 41.81 12.74 -0.61
CA ASN A 569 40.88 13.29 -1.60
C ASN A 569 39.70 12.37 -1.87
N CYS A 570 39.93 11.05 -1.94
CA CYS A 570 38.87 10.06 -2.09
C CYS A 570 37.90 10.08 -0.90
N VAL A 571 38.42 10.15 0.33
CA VAL A 571 37.60 10.27 1.56
C VAL A 571 36.75 11.55 1.54
N LYS A 572 37.31 12.67 1.07
CA LYS A 572 36.57 13.94 0.91
C LYS A 572 35.40 13.77 -0.05
N ASN A 573 35.62 13.14 -1.20
CA ASN A 573 34.56 12.91 -2.19
C ASN A 573 33.48 11.97 -1.64
N TYR A 574 33.87 10.87 -0.98
CA TYR A 574 32.91 9.97 -0.35
C TYR A 574 32.08 10.64 0.74
N SER A 575 32.65 11.58 1.50
CA SER A 575 31.89 12.38 2.47
C SER A 575 30.81 13.23 1.78
N LEU A 576 31.11 13.85 0.63
CA LEU A 576 30.13 14.61 -0.15
C LEU A 576 29.01 13.71 -0.66
N ASP A 577 29.35 12.55 -1.23
CA ASP A 577 28.38 11.57 -1.72
C ASP A 577 27.49 11.04 -0.57
N LEU A 578 28.09 10.72 0.59
CA LEU A 578 27.36 10.30 1.79
C LEU A 578 26.41 11.38 2.28
N THR A 579 26.80 12.64 2.23
CA THR A 579 25.93 13.77 2.58
C THR A 579 24.71 13.81 1.66
N GLN A 580 24.93 13.71 0.35
CA GLN A 580 23.84 13.69 -0.62
C GLN A 580 22.90 12.48 -0.43
N ILE A 581 23.46 11.27 -0.31
CA ILE A 581 22.69 10.05 -0.05
C ILE A 581 21.89 10.18 1.25
N SER A 582 22.50 10.72 2.31
CA SER A 582 21.81 10.93 3.58
C SER A 582 20.59 11.84 3.41
N GLN A 583 20.72 12.90 2.63
CA GLN A 583 19.65 13.87 2.39
C GLN A 583 18.52 13.26 1.55
N ASP A 584 18.87 12.49 0.51
CA ASP A 584 17.89 11.77 -0.31
C ASP A 584 17.10 10.73 0.51
N VAL A 585 17.79 9.98 1.38
CA VAL A 585 17.14 9.02 2.29
C VAL A 585 16.27 9.76 3.31
N LEU A 586 16.70 10.92 3.82
CA LEU A 586 15.92 11.72 4.75
C LEU A 586 14.62 12.20 4.12
N GLU A 587 14.71 12.74 2.91
CA GLU A 587 13.57 13.27 2.15
C GLU A 587 12.59 12.15 1.83
N ASN A 588 13.07 11.02 1.30
CA ASN A 588 12.22 9.87 0.97
C ASN A 588 11.57 9.25 2.20
N ALA A 589 12.30 9.11 3.31
CA ALA A 589 11.75 8.65 4.58
C ALA A 589 10.68 9.60 5.13
N SER A 590 10.89 10.90 5.00
CA SER A 590 9.94 11.92 5.47
C SER A 590 8.67 11.93 4.60
N LYS A 591 8.81 11.91 3.27
CA LYS A 591 7.69 11.78 2.32
C LYS A 591 6.89 10.50 2.56
N LEU A 592 7.58 9.38 2.78
CA LEU A 592 6.93 8.10 3.08
C LEU A 592 6.18 8.17 4.41
N SER A 593 6.80 8.71 5.46
CA SER A 593 6.17 8.88 6.78
C SER A 593 4.92 9.76 6.71
N GLU A 594 4.99 10.89 6.00
CA GLU A 594 3.86 11.79 5.79
C GLU A 594 2.71 11.10 5.04
N LYS A 595 3.04 10.36 3.97
CA LYS A 595 2.05 9.61 3.19
C LYS A 595 1.46 8.43 3.96
N LEU A 596 2.19 7.82 4.89
CA LEU A 596 1.68 6.72 5.70
C LEU A 596 0.80 7.21 6.87
N LYS A 597 1.05 8.42 7.39
CA LYS A 597 0.18 9.05 8.41
C LYS A 597 -1.26 9.28 7.93
N THR A 598 -1.51 9.33 6.63
CA THR A 598 -2.88 9.46 6.11
C THR A 598 -3.71 8.18 6.27
N PHE A 599 -3.09 7.06 6.69
CA PHE A 599 -3.73 5.75 6.85
C PHE A 599 -3.96 5.33 8.32
N GLU A 600 -3.70 6.23 9.29
CA GLU A 600 -3.93 5.98 10.73
C GLU A 600 -5.43 5.79 11.08
#